data_AF-A0A941Y7I3-F1
#
_entry.id   AF-A0A941Y7I3-F1
#
_cell.length_a   1.000
_cell.length_b   1.000
_cell.length_c   1.000
_cell.angle_alpha   90.00
_cell.angle_beta   90.00
_cell.angle_gamma   90.00
#
_symmetry.space_group_name_H-M   'P 1'
#
loop_
_entity.id
_entity.type
_entity.pdbx_description
1 polymer ?
#
loop_
_entity_poly.entity_id
_entity_poly.type
_entity_poly.pdbx_seq_one_letter_code
_entity_poly.pdbx_strand_id
1 'polypeptide(L)'
;MAPARRESAGTAGRRTLRRGIFRVGRASGWMLASLAIVAATALSVGRVAAQPEPTPPTPPPETTDTPSELTSEPPTTPSTGIPDRTRGLDFETAVRLSPAAGPPGTQVTITAAGYQPCTEPVGTLAGALLTHPVLLVQWDGAPVDLTQASVEGGDVVIPYTVPRVTAAGTYVVTVTCAGAPPDTATFTVAPAQQPALTLDRGEGHRGSDISVSGSDFPCGSSGTVELLWDGAGEPLAEAPAPEFTVTITVPDQASIGGHTVVGRCGDDPTVSAMQSFDVPESQRPPVTSTPVVTSPVVVPSPPAPSVSPASGHSGETTDTAGLPPSTTPPTIWIWLIVLIGAIAAGFGVRHMRRRPNPPTRVRVVAHPAGPPIAGVRETPARGESTHALRLEVHADPGSRTIREVNDDDTRPR
;
A
#
# COMPACT_ATOMS: atom_id res chain seq x y z
N MET A 1 -67.43 26.09 -19.80
CA MET A 1 -66.46 27.14 -19.46
C MET A 1 -65.08 26.51 -19.45
N ALA A 2 -64.23 26.89 -20.39
CA ALA A 2 -62.87 26.40 -20.61
C ALA A 2 -61.96 27.61 -20.85
N PRO A 3 -60.66 27.51 -20.55
CA PRO A 3 -59.64 28.20 -21.33
C PRO A 3 -58.54 27.20 -21.75
N ALA A 4 -58.26 27.02 -23.04
CA ALA A 4 -57.56 27.91 -23.98
C ALA A 4 -56.09 27.52 -24.13
N ARG A 5 -55.87 26.67 -25.14
CA ARG A 5 -54.61 26.16 -25.70
C ARG A 5 -53.98 27.27 -26.55
N ARG A 6 -52.67 27.54 -26.39
CA ARG A 6 -51.92 28.41 -27.32
C ARG A 6 -50.78 27.61 -27.94
N GLU A 7 -50.95 27.33 -29.23
CA GLU A 7 -49.91 26.89 -30.16
C GLU A 7 -49.10 28.09 -30.64
N SER A 8 -47.81 27.88 -30.89
CA SER A 8 -47.00 28.76 -31.73
C SER A 8 -45.99 27.93 -32.53
N ALA A 9 -46.37 27.57 -33.76
CA ALA A 9 -45.47 27.47 -34.91
C ALA A 9 -45.04 28.90 -35.30
N GLY A 10 -43.93 29.21 -35.96
CA GLY A 10 -42.87 28.47 -36.62
C GLY A 10 -42.21 29.47 -37.59
N THR A 11 -40.90 29.45 -37.76
CA THR A 11 -40.26 30.15 -38.89
C THR A 11 -39.10 29.32 -39.43
N ALA A 12 -39.30 28.87 -40.66
CA ALA A 12 -38.31 28.21 -41.50
C ALA A 12 -37.53 29.25 -42.32
N GLY A 13 -36.27 28.96 -42.65
CA GLY A 13 -35.76 29.27 -43.99
C GLY A 13 -34.26 29.56 -44.18
N ARG A 14 -33.69 28.79 -45.13
CA ARG A 14 -32.45 28.99 -45.95
C ARG A 14 -31.15 28.43 -45.34
N ARG A 15 -30.58 27.30 -45.82
CA ARG A 15 -30.08 26.86 -47.15
C ARG A 15 -28.91 27.67 -47.72
N THR A 16 -27.70 27.11 -47.58
CA THR A 16 -26.54 27.15 -48.51
C THR A 16 -25.68 25.92 -48.19
N LEU A 17 -25.86 24.77 -48.84
CA LEU A 17 -25.17 24.26 -50.04
C LEU A 17 -23.61 24.35 -50.06
N ARG A 18 -23.03 23.13 -50.10
CA ARG A 18 -21.89 22.65 -50.91
C ARG A 18 -20.43 22.94 -50.52
N ARG A 19 -19.75 21.84 -50.17
CA ARG A 19 -18.51 21.24 -50.73
C ARG A 19 -17.78 20.58 -49.55
N GLY A 20 -17.29 19.35 -49.57
CA GLY A 20 -17.09 18.34 -50.59
C GLY A 20 -15.95 17.45 -50.08
N ILE A 21 -16.18 16.14 -50.08
CA ILE A 21 -15.21 15.07 -50.42
C ILE A 21 -13.84 15.14 -49.71
N PHE A 22 -13.59 14.19 -48.79
CA PHE A 22 -12.55 13.17 -48.95
C PHE A 22 -12.72 12.09 -47.86
N ARG A 23 -13.34 10.98 -48.25
CA ARG A 23 -13.08 9.67 -47.63
C ARG A 23 -11.77 9.19 -48.23
N VAL A 24 -10.74 9.02 -47.41
CA VAL A 24 -9.59 8.17 -47.75
C VAL A 24 -9.69 6.94 -46.87
N GLY A 25 -10.03 5.81 -47.49
CA GLY A 25 -9.69 4.51 -46.95
C GLY A 25 -8.21 4.23 -47.19
N ARG A 26 -7.57 3.61 -46.20
CA ARG A 26 -6.40 2.73 -46.36
C ARG A 26 -6.63 1.61 -45.32
N ALA A 27 -7.05 0.42 -45.73
CA ALA A 27 -6.26 -0.58 -46.45
C ALA A 27 -4.98 -0.95 -45.68
N SER A 28 -5.10 -2.06 -44.96
CA SER A 28 -4.17 -3.18 -44.85
C SER A 28 -2.67 -2.89 -45.02
N GLY A 29 -1.92 -3.13 -43.95
CA GLY A 29 -0.47 -3.29 -43.96
C GLY A 29 -0.04 -4.11 -42.75
N TRP A 30 -0.16 -5.44 -42.87
CA TRP A 30 0.64 -6.36 -42.07
C TRP A 30 2.11 -6.10 -42.39
N MET A 31 2.93 -5.82 -41.38
CA MET A 31 4.33 -6.25 -41.40
C MET A 31 4.82 -6.50 -39.97
N LEU A 32 5.35 -7.71 -39.80
CA LEU A 32 6.04 -8.24 -38.64
C LEU A 32 7.24 -7.37 -38.25
N ALA A 33 7.41 -7.14 -36.96
CA ALA A 33 8.71 -6.88 -36.37
C ALA A 33 8.78 -7.60 -35.02
N SER A 34 9.03 -8.90 -35.10
CA SER A 34 9.64 -9.66 -34.02
C SER A 34 11.01 -9.06 -33.74
N LEU A 35 11.25 -8.57 -32.53
CA LEU A 35 12.60 -8.44 -32.00
C LEU A 35 12.61 -8.98 -30.57
N ALA A 36 13.03 -10.24 -30.46
CA ALA A 36 13.51 -10.79 -29.22
C ALA A 36 14.81 -10.08 -28.85
N ILE A 37 14.86 -9.46 -27.67
CA ILE A 37 16.12 -9.16 -26.99
C ILE A 37 16.17 -10.10 -25.80
N VAL A 38 16.76 -11.27 -26.04
CA VAL A 38 17.40 -12.07 -25.00
C VAL A 38 18.73 -11.38 -24.72
N ALA A 39 18.83 -10.67 -23.60
CA ALA A 39 20.11 -10.25 -23.05
C ALA A 39 20.40 -11.14 -21.84
N ALA A 40 21.32 -12.07 -22.06
CA ALA A 40 21.95 -12.86 -21.03
C ALA A 40 22.81 -11.95 -20.14
N THR A 41 22.56 -11.96 -18.84
CA THR A 41 23.56 -11.60 -17.82
C THR A 41 23.81 -12.83 -16.96
N ALA A 42 24.80 -13.61 -17.38
CA ALA A 42 25.42 -14.64 -16.57
C ALA A 42 26.63 -14.04 -15.84
N LEU A 43 26.78 -14.46 -14.58
CA LEU A 43 28.02 -14.57 -13.80
C LEU A 43 28.61 -13.30 -13.14
N SER A 44 28.27 -13.14 -11.86
CA SER A 44 29.25 -12.87 -10.81
C SER A 44 28.68 -13.32 -9.46
N VAL A 45 28.74 -14.63 -9.18
CA VAL A 45 28.55 -15.15 -7.82
C VAL A 45 29.93 -15.38 -7.23
N GLY A 46 30.33 -14.51 -6.31
CA GLY A 46 31.48 -14.73 -5.46
C GLY A 46 31.25 -15.96 -4.59
N ARG A 47 32.16 -16.94 -4.70
CA ARG A 47 32.28 -18.04 -3.74
C ARG A 47 32.61 -17.47 -2.36
N VAL A 48 31.66 -17.48 -1.44
CA VAL A 48 31.94 -17.49 -0.01
C VAL A 48 31.99 -18.95 0.43
N ALA A 49 33.14 -19.37 0.94
CA ALA A 49 33.33 -20.70 1.49
C ALA A 49 32.45 -20.86 2.73
N ALA A 50 31.41 -21.69 2.62
CA ALA A 50 30.62 -22.12 3.77
C ALA A 50 31.49 -23.02 4.66
N GLN A 51 31.61 -22.62 5.92
CA GLN A 51 32.21 -23.38 7.01
C GLN A 51 31.28 -24.56 7.37
N PRO A 52 31.79 -25.79 7.54
CA PRO A 52 30.94 -26.93 7.87
C PRO A 52 30.42 -26.80 9.30
N GLU A 53 29.10 -26.62 9.44
CA GLU A 53 28.39 -26.67 10.70
C GLU A 53 28.21 -28.13 11.15
N PRO A 54 28.41 -28.45 12.45
CA PRO A 54 28.43 -29.81 12.95
C PRO A 54 27.03 -30.45 12.98
N THR A 55 26.95 -31.68 12.48
CA THR A 55 25.77 -32.54 12.45
C THR A 55 25.18 -32.77 13.86
N PRO A 56 23.88 -32.55 14.07
CA PRO A 56 23.19 -32.98 15.28
C PRO A 56 23.10 -34.51 15.38
N PRO A 57 23.18 -35.11 16.58
CA PRO A 57 23.12 -36.56 16.74
C PRO A 57 21.74 -37.12 16.42
N THR A 58 21.74 -38.15 15.57
CA THR A 58 20.60 -39.00 15.22
C THR A 58 19.96 -39.65 16.47
N PRO A 59 18.65 -39.47 16.71
CA PRO A 59 17.95 -40.23 17.75
C PRO A 59 17.76 -41.71 17.33
N PRO A 60 17.78 -42.65 18.29
CA PRO A 60 17.67 -44.08 18.02
C PRO A 60 16.28 -44.49 17.50
N PRO A 61 16.18 -45.60 16.75
CA PRO A 61 14.92 -46.06 16.17
C PRO A 61 13.99 -46.57 17.28
N GLU A 62 12.81 -45.95 17.37
CA GLU A 62 11.73 -46.36 18.27
C GLU A 62 10.92 -47.46 17.57
N THR A 63 11.11 -48.69 18.04
CA THR A 63 10.37 -49.87 17.63
C THR A 63 8.93 -49.76 18.13
N THR A 64 7.98 -49.49 17.24
CA THR A 64 6.55 -49.60 17.56
C THR A 64 5.99 -50.83 16.87
N ASP A 65 5.86 -51.91 17.65
CA ASP A 65 5.00 -53.05 17.35
C ASP A 65 3.54 -52.59 17.27
N THR A 66 2.84 -52.94 16.20
CA THR A 66 1.38 -52.88 16.14
C THR A 66 0.85 -54.19 15.56
N PRO A 67 -0.04 -54.89 16.28
CA PRO A 67 -0.48 -56.24 15.94
C PRO A 67 -1.46 -56.24 14.76
N SER A 68 -1.32 -57.27 13.92
CA SER A 68 -2.27 -57.64 12.88
C SER A 68 -3.60 -58.07 13.48
N GLU A 69 -4.68 -57.36 13.15
CA GLU A 69 -6.05 -57.83 13.34
C GLU A 69 -6.64 -58.21 11.98
N LEU A 70 -6.68 -59.53 11.72
CA LEU A 70 -7.45 -60.13 10.64
C LEU A 70 -8.95 -59.91 10.93
N THR A 71 -9.59 -59.01 10.18
CA THR A 71 -11.05 -59.07 9.99
C THR A 71 -11.35 -59.56 8.59
N SER A 72 -11.99 -60.73 8.55
CA SER A 72 -12.46 -61.41 7.36
C SER A 72 -13.77 -60.79 6.89
N GLU A 73 -13.86 -60.32 5.65
CA GLU A 73 -15.13 -60.01 4.98
C GLU A 73 -15.48 -61.12 3.95
N PRO A 74 -16.77 -61.47 3.79
CA PRO A 74 -17.21 -62.56 2.93
C PRO A 74 -17.29 -62.16 1.45
N PRO A 75 -17.20 -63.13 0.51
CA PRO A 75 -17.18 -62.86 -0.91
C PRO A 75 -18.57 -62.43 -1.41
N THR A 76 -18.69 -61.19 -1.89
CA THR A 76 -19.88 -60.72 -2.60
C THR A 76 -19.71 -60.90 -4.11
N THR A 77 -20.74 -61.48 -4.70
CA THR A 77 -20.89 -62.00 -6.06
C THR A 77 -20.63 -60.95 -7.17
N PRO A 78 -20.07 -61.31 -8.34
CA PRO A 78 -19.88 -60.39 -9.44
C PRO A 78 -21.22 -60.05 -10.11
N SER A 79 -21.73 -58.84 -9.87
CA SER A 79 -22.88 -58.30 -10.60
C SER A 79 -22.39 -57.72 -11.93
N THR A 80 -22.82 -58.35 -13.02
CA THR A 80 -22.61 -57.91 -14.40
C THR A 80 -23.50 -56.71 -14.68
N GLY A 81 -23.07 -55.53 -14.22
CA GLY A 81 -23.68 -54.23 -14.51
C GLY A 81 -23.05 -53.59 -15.74
N ILE A 82 -23.92 -53.21 -16.67
CA ILE A 82 -23.64 -52.46 -17.91
C ILE A 82 -22.70 -51.28 -17.62
N PRO A 83 -21.63 -51.04 -18.42
CA PRO A 83 -20.80 -49.86 -18.23
C PRO A 83 -21.62 -48.60 -18.55
N ASP A 84 -22.08 -47.94 -17.50
CA ASP A 84 -22.61 -46.58 -17.57
C ASP A 84 -21.51 -45.67 -18.10
N ARG A 85 -21.70 -45.18 -19.32
CA ARG A 85 -20.71 -44.40 -20.07
C ARG A 85 -20.68 -42.93 -19.65
N THR A 86 -21.25 -42.62 -18.49
CA THR A 86 -21.17 -41.32 -17.82
C THR A 86 -19.98 -41.27 -16.86
N ARG A 87 -18.83 -41.79 -17.30
CA ARG A 87 -17.56 -41.58 -16.60
C ARG A 87 -17.20 -40.11 -16.82
N GLY A 88 -17.67 -39.26 -15.93
CA GLY A 88 -17.04 -37.97 -15.69
C GLY A 88 -15.55 -38.24 -15.61
N LEU A 89 -14.77 -37.47 -16.36
CA LEU A 89 -13.32 -37.55 -16.22
C LEU A 89 -13.04 -37.05 -14.80
N ASP A 90 -12.86 -37.98 -13.86
CA ASP A 90 -12.49 -37.71 -12.48
C ASP A 90 -11.05 -37.18 -12.48
N PHE A 91 -10.87 -35.94 -12.93
CA PHE A 91 -9.62 -35.22 -12.75
C PHE A 91 -9.60 -34.77 -11.31
N GLU A 92 -8.65 -35.28 -10.52
CA GLU A 92 -8.42 -34.84 -9.16
C GLU A 92 -7.92 -33.39 -9.22
N THR A 93 -8.81 -32.45 -8.92
CA THR A 93 -8.46 -31.04 -8.78
C THR A 93 -7.95 -30.78 -7.38
N ALA A 94 -6.88 -30.00 -7.26
CA ALA A 94 -6.35 -29.61 -5.97
C ALA A 94 -5.91 -28.14 -5.99
N VAL A 95 -6.31 -27.38 -4.97
CA VAL A 95 -5.86 -26.01 -4.72
C VAL A 95 -4.94 -25.98 -3.52
N ARG A 96 -3.76 -25.39 -3.68
CA ARG A 96 -2.76 -25.23 -2.61
C ARG A 96 -2.29 -23.80 -2.53
N LEU A 97 -2.01 -23.36 -1.31
CA LEU A 97 -1.50 -22.02 -1.00
C LEU A 97 -0.13 -22.15 -0.35
N SER A 98 0.86 -21.43 -0.88
CA SER A 98 2.20 -21.39 -0.30
C SER A 98 2.70 -19.94 -0.19
N PRO A 99 2.86 -19.41 1.03
CA PRO A 99 2.49 -20.00 2.33
C PRO A 99 0.96 -20.10 2.52
N ALA A 100 0.49 -20.90 3.49
CA ALA A 100 -0.93 -21.01 3.84
C ALA A 100 -1.39 -19.97 4.88
N ALA A 101 -0.47 -19.15 5.40
CA ALA A 101 -0.75 -18.10 6.37
C ALA A 101 0.28 -16.97 6.26
N GLY A 102 -0.09 -15.78 6.71
CA GLY A 102 0.80 -14.61 6.78
C GLY A 102 0.06 -13.32 7.13
N PRO A 103 0.77 -12.24 7.51
CA PRO A 103 0.16 -10.93 7.74
C PRO A 103 -0.36 -10.30 6.44
N PRO A 104 -1.12 -9.19 6.51
CA PRO A 104 -1.47 -8.39 5.34
C PRO A 104 -0.22 -7.96 4.55
N GLY A 105 -0.30 -7.97 3.22
CA GLY A 105 0.84 -7.71 2.33
C GLY A 105 1.69 -8.94 1.99
N THR A 106 1.41 -10.11 2.57
CA THR A 106 2.12 -11.37 2.25
C THR A 106 1.92 -11.73 0.78
N GLN A 107 3.00 -12.10 0.09
CA GLN A 107 2.95 -12.72 -1.23
C GLN A 107 2.68 -14.22 -1.05
N VAL A 108 1.60 -14.71 -1.66
CA VAL A 108 1.17 -16.10 -1.64
C VAL A 108 1.08 -16.62 -3.07
N THR A 109 1.57 -17.83 -3.27
CA THR A 109 1.39 -18.57 -4.51
C THR A 109 0.16 -19.45 -4.40
N ILE A 110 -0.82 -19.24 -5.28
CA ILE A 110 -1.97 -20.12 -5.46
C ILE A 110 -1.61 -21.12 -6.56
N THR A 111 -1.57 -22.40 -6.22
CA THR A 111 -1.34 -23.49 -7.18
C THR A 111 -2.63 -24.25 -7.37
N ALA A 112 -3.14 -24.27 -8.61
CA ALA A 112 -4.34 -25.00 -9.00
C ALA A 112 -3.96 -26.14 -9.95
N ALA A 113 -3.94 -27.36 -9.42
CA ALA A 113 -3.62 -28.58 -10.14
C ALA A 113 -4.87 -29.27 -10.69
N GLY A 114 -4.77 -29.87 -11.87
CA GLY A 114 -5.86 -30.61 -12.53
C GLY A 114 -6.87 -29.74 -13.30
N TYR A 115 -6.62 -28.43 -13.41
CA TYR A 115 -7.46 -27.44 -14.09
C TYR A 115 -7.15 -27.25 -15.59
N GLN A 116 -6.35 -28.13 -16.17
CA GLN A 116 -5.85 -28.12 -17.53
C GLN A 116 -6.97 -28.02 -18.60
N PRO A 117 -8.14 -28.69 -18.42
CA PRO A 117 -9.28 -28.54 -19.34
C PRO A 117 -9.84 -27.11 -19.39
N CYS A 118 -9.60 -26.28 -18.38
CA CYS A 118 -9.96 -24.86 -18.32
C CYS A 118 -8.87 -23.91 -18.79
N THR A 119 -7.75 -24.43 -19.26
CA THR A 119 -6.64 -23.65 -19.81
C THR A 119 -6.31 -24.01 -21.27
N GLU A 120 -6.91 -25.07 -21.82
CA GLU A 120 -6.74 -25.53 -23.22
C GLU A 120 -7.94 -25.10 -24.10
N PRO A 121 -7.75 -24.61 -25.35
CA PRO A 121 -6.52 -24.60 -26.13
C PRO A 121 -6.00 -23.16 -26.28
N VAL A 122 -5.28 -22.63 -25.30
CA VAL A 122 -4.63 -21.33 -25.48
C VAL A 122 -3.25 -21.34 -24.87
N GLY A 123 -2.24 -21.42 -25.74
CA GLY A 123 -0.82 -21.27 -25.41
C GLY A 123 -0.42 -19.87 -24.91
N THR A 124 -1.28 -19.22 -24.14
CA THR A 124 -1.08 -17.99 -23.36
C THR A 124 -2.34 -17.81 -22.51
N LEU A 125 -2.24 -17.77 -21.18
CA LEU A 125 -3.40 -17.56 -20.28
C LEU A 125 -4.24 -16.31 -20.63
N ALA A 126 -3.63 -15.33 -21.31
CA ALA A 126 -4.31 -14.16 -21.87
C ALA A 126 -5.40 -14.48 -22.90
N GLY A 127 -5.31 -15.57 -23.67
CA GLY A 127 -6.39 -15.96 -24.59
C GLY A 127 -7.40 -16.94 -23.99
N ALA A 128 -7.07 -17.61 -22.87
CA ALA A 128 -8.01 -18.49 -22.16
C ALA A 128 -9.19 -17.70 -21.56
N LEU A 129 -9.01 -16.41 -21.25
CA LEU A 129 -10.08 -15.52 -20.78
C LEU A 129 -11.16 -15.20 -21.83
N LEU A 130 -10.99 -15.60 -23.10
CA LEU A 130 -11.92 -15.30 -24.20
C LEU A 130 -12.60 -16.54 -24.80
N THR A 131 -12.24 -17.74 -24.34
CA THR A 131 -12.82 -19.01 -24.80
C THR A 131 -13.29 -19.82 -23.60
N HIS A 132 -14.56 -20.25 -23.62
CA HIS A 132 -15.07 -21.18 -22.62
C HIS A 132 -14.36 -22.54 -22.78
N PRO A 133 -13.99 -23.23 -21.70
CA PRO A 133 -14.30 -22.92 -20.30
C PRO A 133 -13.29 -21.97 -19.62
N VAL A 134 -13.79 -21.03 -18.81
CA VAL A 134 -12.97 -20.00 -18.13
C VAL A 134 -12.64 -20.45 -16.71
N LEU A 135 -11.35 -20.51 -16.38
CA LEU A 135 -10.88 -20.65 -15.01
C LEU A 135 -11.20 -19.36 -14.22
N LEU A 136 -11.90 -19.49 -13.11
CA LEU A 136 -12.19 -18.37 -12.20
C LEU A 136 -11.61 -18.66 -10.82
N VAL A 137 -10.83 -17.71 -10.30
CA VAL A 137 -10.24 -17.76 -8.97
C VAL A 137 -10.78 -16.60 -8.14
N GLN A 138 -11.21 -16.90 -6.92
CA GLN A 138 -11.78 -15.92 -6.00
C GLN A 138 -11.10 -16.00 -4.64
N TRP A 139 -10.85 -14.84 -4.04
CA TRP A 139 -10.42 -14.66 -2.67
C TRP A 139 -11.60 -14.12 -1.86
N ASP A 140 -12.18 -14.94 -0.99
CA ASP A 140 -13.35 -14.60 -0.19
C ASP A 140 -14.51 -14.03 -1.04
N GLY A 141 -14.73 -14.65 -2.20
CA GLY A 141 -15.74 -14.26 -3.18
C GLY A 141 -15.32 -13.13 -4.13
N ALA A 142 -14.25 -12.38 -3.84
CA ALA A 142 -13.73 -11.35 -4.75
C ALA A 142 -12.84 -11.97 -5.85
N PRO A 143 -12.99 -11.57 -7.13
CA PRO A 143 -12.18 -12.13 -8.21
C PRO A 143 -10.70 -11.77 -8.06
N VAL A 144 -9.83 -12.75 -8.31
CA VAL A 144 -8.37 -12.56 -8.36
C VAL A 144 -7.95 -12.20 -9.79
N ASP A 145 -7.01 -11.26 -9.92
CA ASP A 145 -6.39 -10.91 -11.21
C ASP A 145 -5.45 -12.04 -11.67
N LEU A 146 -5.76 -12.63 -12.83
CA LEU A 146 -5.00 -13.73 -13.42
C LEU A 146 -3.96 -13.28 -14.46
N THR A 147 -3.73 -11.98 -14.63
CA THR A 147 -2.75 -11.46 -15.60
C THR A 147 -1.32 -11.91 -15.37
N GLN A 148 -0.97 -12.24 -14.13
CA GLN A 148 0.36 -12.75 -13.75
C GLN A 148 0.41 -14.28 -13.61
N ALA A 149 -0.68 -14.98 -13.92
CA ALA A 149 -0.70 -16.43 -13.83
C ALA A 149 0.24 -17.07 -14.88
N SER A 150 0.86 -18.19 -14.52
CA SER A 150 1.65 -19.04 -15.41
C SER A 150 1.15 -20.49 -15.36
N VAL A 151 1.55 -21.29 -16.34
CA VAL A 151 1.33 -22.75 -16.32
C VAL A 151 2.69 -23.42 -16.16
N GLU A 152 2.86 -24.19 -15.10
CA GLU A 152 4.11 -24.87 -14.75
C GLU A 152 3.83 -26.35 -14.47
N GLY A 153 4.41 -27.25 -15.25
CA GLY A 153 4.18 -28.70 -15.07
C GLY A 153 2.73 -29.16 -15.29
N GLY A 154 1.89 -28.31 -15.88
CA GLY A 154 0.45 -28.53 -16.03
C GLY A 154 -0.38 -27.79 -15.00
N ASP A 155 0.20 -27.34 -13.89
CA ASP A 155 -0.54 -26.62 -12.86
C ASP A 155 -0.60 -25.12 -13.18
N VAL A 156 -1.71 -24.48 -12.81
CA VAL A 156 -1.84 -23.02 -12.90
C VAL A 156 -1.26 -22.41 -11.63
N VAL A 157 -0.23 -21.58 -11.79
CA VAL A 157 0.47 -20.91 -10.70
C VAL A 157 0.13 -19.43 -10.75
N ILE A 158 -0.41 -18.90 -9.66
CA ILE A 158 -0.92 -17.53 -9.60
C ILE A 158 -0.24 -16.83 -8.41
N PRO A 159 0.66 -15.87 -8.65
CA PRO A 159 1.16 -15.02 -7.59
C PRO A 159 0.04 -14.07 -7.14
N TYR A 160 -0.23 -14.02 -5.85
CA TYR A 160 -1.23 -13.15 -5.25
C TYR A 160 -0.63 -12.42 -4.04
N THR A 161 -0.94 -11.14 -3.88
CA THR A 161 -0.52 -10.36 -2.71
C THR A 161 -1.73 -10.07 -1.86
N VAL A 162 -1.73 -10.55 -0.61
CA VAL A 162 -2.79 -10.27 0.36
C VAL A 162 -2.88 -8.75 0.56
N PRO A 163 -4.05 -8.11 0.40
CA PRO A 163 -4.17 -6.66 0.55
C PRO A 163 -3.70 -6.20 1.94
N ARG A 164 -2.99 -5.05 2.03
CA ARG A 164 -2.43 -4.54 3.29
C ARG A 164 -3.48 -4.14 4.34
N VAL A 165 -4.71 -3.88 3.90
CA VAL A 165 -5.85 -3.51 4.77
C VAL A 165 -6.71 -4.71 5.17
N THR A 166 -6.26 -5.94 4.90
CA THR A 166 -7.00 -7.15 5.21
C THR A 166 -7.04 -7.37 6.72
N ALA A 167 -8.24 -7.56 7.27
CA ALA A 167 -8.40 -7.87 8.69
C ALA A 167 -7.87 -9.27 9.01
N ALA A 168 -7.42 -9.48 10.26
CA ALA A 168 -7.04 -10.80 10.73
C ALA A 168 -8.22 -11.77 10.61
N GLY A 169 -7.97 -13.01 10.19
CA GLY A 169 -9.02 -14.02 10.03
C GLY A 169 -8.68 -15.09 9.01
N THR A 170 -9.63 -15.99 8.76
CA THR A 170 -9.52 -17.05 7.76
C THR A 170 -10.26 -16.64 6.49
N TYR A 171 -9.57 -16.72 5.36
CA TYR A 171 -10.10 -16.39 4.03
C TYR A 171 -10.13 -17.64 3.17
N VAL A 172 -11.16 -17.76 2.33
CA VAL A 172 -11.33 -18.92 1.45
C VAL A 172 -10.93 -18.55 0.03
N VAL A 173 -9.98 -19.28 -0.53
CA VAL A 173 -9.63 -19.22 -1.95
C VAL A 173 -10.42 -20.29 -2.67
N THR A 174 -11.26 -19.87 -3.62
CA THR A 174 -12.09 -20.78 -4.43
C THR A 174 -11.60 -20.78 -5.86
N VAL A 175 -11.40 -21.96 -6.43
CA VAL A 175 -11.09 -22.14 -7.84
C VAL A 175 -12.25 -22.88 -8.51
N THR A 176 -12.72 -22.33 -9.62
CA THR A 176 -13.84 -22.85 -10.40
C THR A 176 -13.46 -23.03 -11.84
N CYS A 177 -13.91 -24.15 -12.41
CA CYS A 177 -13.68 -24.53 -13.79
C CYS A 177 -14.97 -25.18 -14.31
N ALA A 178 -15.44 -24.76 -15.49
CA ALA A 178 -16.70 -25.26 -15.99
C ALA A 178 -16.59 -26.78 -16.29
N GLY A 179 -17.48 -27.57 -15.69
CA GLY A 179 -17.46 -29.03 -15.79
C GLY A 179 -16.73 -29.74 -14.65
N ALA A 180 -16.10 -29.01 -13.73
CA ALA A 180 -15.52 -29.55 -12.50
C ALA A 180 -16.23 -28.94 -11.27
N PRO A 181 -16.35 -29.67 -10.14
CA PRO A 181 -16.77 -29.06 -8.88
C PRO A 181 -15.75 -27.99 -8.45
N PRO A 182 -16.20 -26.93 -7.73
CA PRO A 182 -15.27 -25.98 -7.14
C PRO A 182 -14.37 -26.67 -6.13
N ASP A 183 -13.10 -26.26 -6.10
CA ASP A 183 -12.18 -26.64 -5.03
C ASP A 183 -11.77 -25.40 -4.23
N THR A 184 -11.42 -25.63 -2.97
CA THR A 184 -11.18 -24.54 -2.01
C THR A 184 -9.94 -24.80 -1.17
N ALA A 185 -9.19 -23.74 -0.91
CA ALA A 185 -8.13 -23.72 0.09
C ALA A 185 -8.34 -22.56 1.05
N THR A 186 -7.85 -22.69 2.29
CA THR A 186 -7.96 -21.63 3.30
C THR A 186 -6.62 -20.94 3.51
N PHE A 187 -6.63 -19.61 3.57
CA PHE A 187 -5.50 -18.80 4.00
C PHE A 187 -5.81 -18.14 5.35
N THR A 188 -4.87 -18.20 6.29
CA THR A 188 -5.01 -17.51 7.58
C THR A 188 -4.24 -16.20 7.58
N VAL A 189 -4.95 -15.08 7.60
CA VAL A 189 -4.37 -13.74 7.76
C VAL A 189 -4.10 -13.49 9.23
N ALA A 190 -2.82 -13.37 9.58
CA ALA A 190 -2.40 -12.98 10.92
C ALA A 190 -2.76 -11.50 11.19
N PRO A 191 -2.89 -11.08 12.47
CA PRO A 191 -3.02 -9.67 12.81
C PRO A 191 -1.95 -8.83 12.11
N ALA A 192 -2.34 -7.67 11.58
CA ALA A 192 -1.36 -6.70 11.11
C ALA A 192 -0.43 -6.38 12.28
N GLN A 193 0.87 -6.55 12.08
CA GLN A 193 1.83 -6.13 13.09
C GLN A 193 1.78 -4.61 13.16
N GLN A 194 1.43 -4.11 14.34
CA GLN A 194 1.31 -2.68 14.58
C GLN A 194 2.68 -2.17 15.00
N PRO A 195 3.24 -1.14 14.33
CA PRO A 195 4.52 -0.59 14.72
C PRO A 195 4.43 -0.10 16.16
N ALA A 196 5.47 -0.39 16.94
CA ALA A 196 5.58 0.05 18.33
C ALA A 196 6.82 0.93 18.48
N LEU A 197 6.69 1.97 19.29
CA LEU A 197 7.78 2.88 19.63
C LEU A 197 7.85 3.00 21.15
N THR A 198 9.04 2.89 21.71
CA THR A 198 9.30 3.00 23.15
C THR A 198 10.48 3.92 23.40
N LEU A 199 10.37 4.74 24.44
CA LEU A 199 11.45 5.60 24.93
C LEU A 199 11.98 5.00 26.23
N ASP A 200 13.30 5.08 26.44
CA ASP A 200 13.94 4.68 27.70
C ASP A 200 13.46 5.51 28.90
N ARG A 201 13.07 6.77 28.64
CA ARG A 201 12.45 7.67 29.58
C ARG A 201 11.36 8.50 28.92
N GLY A 202 10.29 8.77 29.68
CA GLY A 202 9.16 9.58 29.24
C GLY A 202 9.32 11.08 29.47
N GLU A 203 10.46 11.54 29.98
CA GLU A 203 10.71 12.95 30.28
C GLU A 203 12.18 13.34 30.15
N GLY A 204 12.45 14.64 29.94
CA GLY A 204 13.80 15.15 29.84
C GLY A 204 13.95 16.61 29.46
N HIS A 205 15.06 17.21 29.88
CA HIS A 205 15.40 18.57 29.51
C HIS A 205 15.77 18.69 28.03
N ARG A 206 15.62 19.90 27.51
CA ARG A 206 16.19 20.32 26.23
C ARG A 206 17.68 19.97 26.13
N GLY A 207 18.10 19.49 24.97
CA GLY A 207 19.48 19.05 24.71
C GLY A 207 19.86 17.73 25.37
N SER A 208 18.95 17.04 26.08
CA SER A 208 19.23 15.73 26.66
C SER A 208 19.04 14.61 25.65
N ASP A 209 19.88 13.58 25.73
CA ASP A 209 19.83 12.41 24.83
C ASP A 209 18.93 11.30 25.38
N ILE A 210 17.93 10.88 24.59
CA ILE A 210 17.01 9.77 24.91
C ILE A 210 17.26 8.60 23.97
N SER A 211 17.10 7.38 24.48
CA SER A 211 17.14 6.18 23.66
C SER A 211 15.73 5.82 23.19
N VAL A 212 15.59 5.61 21.89
CA VAL A 212 14.35 5.27 21.21
C VAL A 212 14.50 3.88 20.62
N SER A 213 13.63 2.97 21.01
CA SER A 213 13.51 1.64 20.40
C SER A 213 12.20 1.54 19.64
N GLY A 214 12.24 0.90 18.47
CA GLY A 214 11.05 0.63 17.68
C GLY A 214 11.02 -0.82 17.22
N SER A 215 9.83 -1.40 17.12
CA SER A 215 9.59 -2.75 16.60
C SER A 215 8.45 -2.76 15.59
N ASP A 216 8.41 -3.81 14.79
CA ASP A 216 7.29 -4.10 13.88
C ASP A 216 6.99 -2.98 12.88
N PHE A 217 8.02 -2.23 12.44
CA PHE A 217 7.86 -1.20 11.39
C PHE A 217 7.94 -1.83 10.00
N PRO A 218 6.83 -1.99 9.24
CA PRO A 218 6.83 -2.64 7.93
C PRO A 218 7.30 -1.71 6.79
N CYS A 219 8.42 -0.99 6.96
CA CYS A 219 8.92 -0.04 5.95
C CYS A 219 9.53 -0.70 4.70
N GLY A 220 9.48 -2.04 4.59
CA GLY A 220 10.13 -2.80 3.52
C GLY A 220 11.59 -3.16 3.85
N SER A 221 12.21 -4.01 3.02
CA SER A 221 13.51 -4.62 3.28
C SER A 221 14.70 -3.67 3.31
N SER A 222 14.54 -2.46 2.77
CA SER A 222 15.53 -1.38 2.78
C SER A 222 14.95 -0.07 3.32
N GLY A 223 13.79 -0.13 3.97
CA GLY A 223 13.12 1.04 4.48
C GLY A 223 13.78 1.60 5.73
N THR A 224 13.74 2.91 5.86
CA THR A 224 14.14 3.63 7.07
C THR A 224 12.92 4.15 7.82
N VAL A 225 13.07 4.25 9.14
CA VAL A 225 12.14 4.93 10.05
C VAL A 225 12.72 6.30 10.37
N GLU A 226 12.00 7.34 9.98
CA GLU A 226 12.26 8.73 10.39
C GLU A 226 11.73 8.93 11.81
N LEU A 227 12.57 9.45 12.71
CA LEU A 227 12.15 9.87 14.06
C LEU A 227 11.91 11.37 14.06
N LEU A 228 10.65 11.79 14.29
CA LEU A 228 10.23 13.18 14.28
C LEU A 228 9.80 13.66 15.66
N TRP A 229 10.01 14.94 15.92
CA TRP A 229 9.46 15.64 17.08
C TRP A 229 8.10 16.25 16.74
N ASP A 230 7.08 16.00 17.56
CA ASP A 230 5.70 16.45 17.37
C ASP A 230 5.11 16.11 15.97
N GLY A 231 5.66 15.06 15.33
CA GLY A 231 5.23 14.56 14.01
C GLY A 231 5.53 15.48 12.82
N ALA A 232 6.35 16.52 13.00
CA ALA A 232 6.65 17.51 11.96
C ALA A 232 8.13 17.93 11.96
N GLY A 233 8.54 18.60 10.87
CA GLY A 233 9.90 19.11 10.71
C GLY A 233 10.87 18.08 10.14
N GLU A 234 12.16 18.38 10.25
CA GLU A 234 13.24 17.49 9.84
C GLU A 234 13.35 16.32 10.83
N PRO A 235 13.68 15.10 10.35
CA PRO A 235 13.94 13.96 11.23
C PRO A 235 15.07 14.27 12.22
N LEU A 236 14.85 13.96 13.50
CA LEU A 236 15.88 13.99 14.53
C LEU A 236 16.93 12.90 14.29
N ALA A 237 16.51 11.76 13.75
CA ALA A 237 17.36 10.67 13.33
C ALA A 237 16.62 9.77 12.33
N GLU A 238 17.39 8.93 11.64
CA GLU A 238 16.88 7.82 10.83
C GLU A 238 17.36 6.49 11.43
N ALA A 239 16.50 5.48 11.38
CA ALA A 239 16.79 4.16 11.91
C ALA A 239 16.40 3.05 10.92
N PRO A 240 17.09 1.91 10.91
CA PRO A 240 16.71 0.78 10.06
C PRO A 240 15.41 0.11 10.55
N ALA A 241 14.55 -0.31 9.62
CA ALA A 241 13.40 -1.17 9.91
C ALA A 241 13.78 -2.67 9.85
N PRO A 242 12.99 -3.60 10.43
CA PRO A 242 11.74 -3.40 11.18
C PRO A 242 11.93 -3.13 12.67
N GLU A 243 13.15 -3.30 13.18
CA GLU A 243 13.51 -3.12 14.59
C GLU A 243 14.78 -2.27 14.70
N PHE A 244 14.80 -1.35 15.66
CA PHE A 244 15.96 -0.49 15.90
C PHE A 244 16.06 -0.05 17.35
N THR A 245 17.25 0.42 17.72
CA THR A 245 17.48 1.24 18.90
C THR A 245 18.48 2.33 18.53
N VAL A 246 18.09 3.59 18.68
CA VAL A 246 18.91 4.76 18.34
C VAL A 246 18.78 5.83 19.42
N THR A 247 19.73 6.75 19.48
CA THR A 247 19.69 7.90 20.38
C THR A 247 19.24 9.13 19.62
N ILE A 248 18.30 9.90 20.20
CA ILE A 248 17.92 11.22 19.69
C ILE A 248 18.12 12.26 20.80
N THR A 249 18.42 13.49 20.39
CA THR A 249 18.55 14.63 21.31
C THR A 249 17.23 15.41 21.36
N VAL A 250 16.72 15.68 22.56
CA VAL A 250 15.54 16.54 22.74
C VAL A 250 15.84 17.94 22.18
N PRO A 251 15.02 18.48 21.26
CA PRO A 251 15.31 19.76 20.60
C PRO A 251 15.53 20.91 21.59
N ASP A 252 16.54 21.74 21.34
CA ASP A 252 16.87 22.90 22.19
C ASP A 252 15.75 23.95 22.25
N GLN A 253 14.87 23.97 21.25
CA GLN A 253 13.74 24.89 21.15
C GLN A 253 12.42 24.27 21.62
N ALA A 254 12.44 23.04 22.16
CA ALA A 254 11.22 22.42 22.68
C ALA A 254 10.60 23.30 23.79
N SER A 255 9.27 23.44 23.73
CA SER A 255 8.51 24.09 24.80
C SER A 255 8.50 23.23 26.06
N ILE A 256 8.09 23.81 27.18
CA ILE A 256 7.85 23.07 28.42
C ILE A 256 6.50 22.35 28.29
N GLY A 257 6.41 21.12 28.78
CA GLY A 257 5.20 20.30 28.82
C GLY A 257 5.25 19.10 27.87
N GLY A 258 4.05 18.58 27.55
CA GLY A 258 3.90 17.35 26.77
C GLY A 258 4.17 17.51 25.28
N HIS A 259 4.94 16.58 24.75
CA HIS A 259 5.37 16.44 23.36
C HIS A 259 5.18 14.99 22.89
N THR A 260 5.36 14.76 21.59
CA THR A 260 5.36 13.41 21.03
C THR A 260 6.61 13.12 20.21
N VAL A 261 7.17 11.93 20.38
CA VAL A 261 8.16 11.37 19.46
C VAL A 261 7.43 10.43 18.52
N VAL A 262 7.59 10.65 17.21
CA VAL A 262 6.90 9.88 16.17
C VAL A 262 7.93 9.13 15.34
N GLY A 263 7.83 7.80 15.28
CA GLY A 263 8.54 6.99 14.30
C GLY A 263 7.63 6.78 13.09
N ARG A 264 8.12 7.05 11.88
CA ARG A 264 7.35 6.96 10.63
C ARG A 264 8.19 6.37 9.51
N CYS A 265 7.63 5.48 8.70
CA CYS A 265 8.35 4.99 7.52
C CYS A 265 8.57 6.13 6.51
N GLY A 266 9.78 6.29 5.99
CA GLY A 266 10.10 7.33 4.99
C GLY A 266 9.31 7.16 3.69
N ASP A 267 9.17 5.92 3.22
CA ASP A 267 8.47 5.59 1.96
C ASP A 267 6.93 5.50 2.11
N ASP A 268 6.42 5.35 3.33
CA ASP A 268 4.99 5.24 3.62
C ASP A 268 4.63 5.97 4.92
N PRO A 269 4.22 7.25 4.84
CA PRO A 269 3.92 8.04 6.03
C PRO A 269 2.66 7.58 6.77
N THR A 270 1.88 6.65 6.21
CA THR A 270 0.70 6.07 6.89
C THR A 270 1.08 5.02 7.92
N VAL A 271 2.32 4.51 7.87
CA VAL A 271 2.88 3.60 8.86
C VAL A 271 3.67 4.42 9.88
N SER A 272 3.09 4.58 11.07
CA SER A 272 3.72 5.34 12.15
C SER A 272 3.36 4.82 13.53
N ALA A 273 4.25 5.01 14.49
CA ALA A 273 4.00 4.84 15.92
C ALA A 273 4.44 6.10 16.67
N MET A 274 3.83 6.36 17.83
CA MET A 274 4.12 7.56 18.61
C MET A 274 4.23 7.25 20.09
N GLN A 275 5.09 7.98 20.77
CA GLN A 275 5.28 7.91 22.22
C GLN A 275 5.27 9.31 22.81
N SER A 276 4.58 9.48 23.95
CA SER A 276 4.54 10.75 24.67
C SER A 276 5.86 11.02 25.40
N PHE A 277 6.25 12.29 25.46
CA PHE A 277 7.42 12.76 26.18
C PHE A 277 7.14 14.09 26.88
N ASP A 278 7.59 14.29 28.11
CA ASP A 278 7.41 15.55 28.85
C ASP A 278 8.74 16.32 28.99
N VAL A 279 8.71 17.61 28.65
CA VAL A 279 9.85 18.50 28.85
C VAL A 279 9.59 19.32 30.12
N PRO A 280 10.23 18.98 31.25
CA PRO A 280 10.01 19.72 32.48
C PRO A 280 10.60 21.13 32.39
N GLU A 281 10.02 22.04 33.16
CA GLU A 281 10.62 23.35 33.40
C GLU A 281 12.02 23.13 33.95
N SER A 282 13.05 23.70 33.29
CA SER A 282 14.40 23.68 33.81
C SER A 282 14.35 24.31 35.20
N GLN A 283 14.51 23.50 36.23
CA GLN A 283 14.62 24.02 37.58
C GLN A 283 15.78 25.00 37.56
N ARG A 284 15.46 26.29 37.71
CA ARG A 284 16.48 27.28 38.01
C ARG A 284 17.23 26.69 39.20
N PRO A 285 18.56 26.48 39.12
CA PRO A 285 19.30 25.95 40.27
C PRO A 285 18.88 26.79 41.46
N PRO A 286 18.53 26.17 42.62
CA PRO A 286 18.07 26.91 43.76
C PRO A 286 19.06 28.04 43.96
N VAL A 287 18.59 29.27 43.79
CA VAL A 287 19.40 30.44 44.10
C VAL A 287 19.65 30.30 45.58
N THR A 288 20.80 29.72 45.95
CA THR A 288 21.32 29.80 47.30
C THR A 288 21.44 31.29 47.52
N SER A 289 20.43 31.84 48.19
CA SER A 289 20.40 33.22 48.62
C SER A 289 21.46 33.33 49.69
N THR A 290 22.72 33.45 49.25
CA THR A 290 23.81 33.89 50.08
C THR A 290 23.38 35.25 50.62
N PRO A 291 23.24 35.45 51.93
CA PRO A 291 22.94 36.76 52.47
C PRO A 291 24.04 37.72 52.00
N VAL A 292 23.62 38.76 51.27
CA VAL A 292 24.50 39.87 50.87
C VAL A 292 24.98 40.54 52.16
N VAL A 293 26.20 40.22 52.57
CA VAL A 293 26.93 41.01 53.56
C VAL A 293 27.49 42.21 52.83
N THR A 294 26.83 43.34 53.02
CA THR A 294 27.21 44.66 52.49
C THR A 294 28.53 45.11 53.13
N SER A 295 29.65 44.91 52.44
CA SER A 295 30.91 45.61 52.75
C SER A 295 31.11 46.75 51.75
N PRO A 296 31.42 47.98 52.19
CA PRO A 296 31.63 49.11 51.29
C PRO A 296 33.11 49.25 50.87
N VAL A 297 33.30 50.01 49.76
CA VAL A 297 34.55 50.66 49.30
C VAL A 297 35.56 49.67 48.64
N VAL A 298 36.28 49.92 47.54
CA VAL A 298 36.92 51.13 46.97
C VAL A 298 37.08 50.99 45.44
N VAL A 299 36.83 52.09 44.73
CA VAL A 299 37.10 52.32 43.30
C VAL A 299 38.61 52.59 43.07
N PRO A 300 39.23 52.02 42.03
CA PRO A 300 39.99 52.87 41.11
C PRO A 300 39.78 52.52 39.62
N SER A 301 39.71 53.57 38.79
CA SER A 301 39.81 53.54 37.31
C SER A 301 41.26 53.88 36.86
N PRO A 302 41.54 54.05 35.55
CA PRO A 302 41.96 53.07 34.55
C PRO A 302 43.42 53.31 34.06
N PRO A 303 43.93 52.53 33.08
CA PRO A 303 44.21 53.18 31.79
C PRO A 303 43.95 52.30 30.54
N ALA A 304 43.57 52.98 29.46
CA ALA A 304 43.63 52.51 28.06
C ALA A 304 44.96 52.96 27.42
N PRO A 305 45.25 52.77 26.11
CA PRO A 305 44.78 51.80 25.11
C PRO A 305 45.97 51.03 24.46
N SER A 306 45.72 50.03 23.61
CA SER A 306 46.71 49.65 22.58
C SER A 306 46.06 49.09 21.31
N VAL A 307 46.67 49.44 20.19
CA VAL A 307 46.13 49.51 18.84
C VAL A 307 46.87 48.50 17.95
N SER A 308 46.14 47.65 17.20
CA SER A 308 46.46 47.02 15.88
C SER A 308 47.76 46.17 15.75
N PRO A 309 47.91 45.22 14.78
CA PRO A 309 47.55 45.38 13.36
C PRO A 309 46.99 44.15 12.63
N ALA A 310 46.59 44.47 11.39
CA ALA A 310 46.16 43.59 10.32
C ALA A 310 47.23 42.59 9.86
N SER A 311 46.76 41.43 9.38
CA SER A 311 47.39 40.49 8.42
C SER A 311 46.24 39.54 8.02
N GLY A 312 45.84 39.32 6.76
CA GLY A 312 46.61 39.26 5.53
C GLY A 312 46.91 37.79 5.21
N HIS A 313 45.95 37.07 4.61
CA HIS A 313 46.25 35.84 3.88
C HIS A 313 45.29 35.60 2.72
N SER A 314 45.83 35.84 1.52
CA SER A 314 45.67 35.06 0.28
C SER A 314 45.35 33.59 0.58
N GLY A 315 44.42 32.92 -0.11
CA GLY A 315 44.30 32.82 -1.56
C GLY A 315 44.54 31.35 -1.89
N GLU A 316 43.47 30.58 -2.10
CA GLU A 316 43.56 29.21 -2.58
C GLU A 316 42.54 29.01 -3.70
N THR A 317 43.05 29.16 -4.93
CA THR A 317 42.41 28.73 -6.16
C THR A 317 42.60 27.23 -6.30
N THR A 318 41.54 26.45 -6.11
CA THR A 318 41.57 25.03 -6.50
C THR A 318 41.23 24.92 -7.98
N ASP A 319 42.25 24.61 -8.76
CA ASP A 319 42.19 24.25 -10.17
C ASP A 319 41.08 23.22 -10.43
N THR A 320 40.11 23.60 -11.25
CA THR A 320 39.18 22.70 -11.92
C THR A 320 39.35 22.86 -13.41
N ALA A 321 40.17 22.02 -14.05
CA ALA A 321 40.09 21.79 -15.49
C ALA A 321 40.97 20.60 -15.90
N GLY A 322 40.36 19.53 -16.43
CA GLY A 322 41.11 18.50 -17.13
C GLY A 322 40.45 17.12 -17.23
N LEU A 323 39.23 17.02 -17.74
CA LEU A 323 38.73 15.75 -18.29
C LEU A 323 38.40 15.92 -19.79
N PRO A 324 38.82 14.97 -20.65
CA PRO A 324 38.66 15.08 -22.09
C PRO A 324 37.18 14.91 -22.50
N PRO A 325 36.75 15.57 -23.60
CA PRO A 325 35.40 15.37 -24.13
C PRO A 325 35.25 13.93 -24.63
N SER A 326 34.39 13.16 -23.98
CA SER A 326 33.91 11.89 -24.53
C SER A 326 32.92 12.20 -25.66
N THR A 327 33.38 12.02 -26.89
CA THR A 327 32.55 11.99 -28.09
C THR A 327 31.67 10.74 -28.06
N THR A 328 30.49 10.85 -27.45
CA THR A 328 29.40 9.90 -27.64
C THR A 328 28.48 10.42 -28.76
N PRO A 329 28.11 9.59 -29.75
CA PRO A 329 27.33 10.03 -30.90
C PRO A 329 25.91 10.48 -30.45
N PRO A 330 25.39 11.61 -30.95
CA PRO A 330 24.14 12.24 -30.49
C PRO A 330 22.85 11.48 -30.84
N THR A 331 22.93 10.26 -31.36
CA THR A 331 21.75 9.49 -31.79
C THR A 331 20.96 8.91 -30.62
N ILE A 332 21.60 8.61 -29.48
CA ILE A 332 20.91 7.99 -28.34
C ILE A 332 20.04 9.01 -27.58
N TRP A 333 20.47 10.26 -27.47
CA TRP A 333 19.71 11.30 -26.76
C TRP A 333 18.39 11.67 -27.45
N ILE A 334 18.35 11.63 -28.78
CA ILE A 334 17.13 11.95 -29.55
C ILE A 334 16.04 10.91 -29.26
N TRP A 335 16.39 9.62 -29.21
CA TRP A 335 15.42 8.56 -28.88
C TRP A 335 14.94 8.64 -27.43
N LEU A 336 15.82 9.02 -26.50
CA LEU A 336 15.45 9.18 -25.09
C LEU A 336 14.44 10.33 -24.89
N ILE A 337 14.63 11.47 -25.56
CA ILE A 337 13.71 12.61 -25.49
C ILE A 337 12.34 12.28 -26.09
N VAL A 338 12.31 11.55 -27.22
CA VAL A 338 11.05 11.11 -27.83
C VAL A 338 10.29 10.13 -26.93
N LEU A 339 11.00 9.21 -26.28
CA LEU A 339 10.40 8.25 -25.34
C LEU A 339 9.81 8.96 -24.11
N ILE A 340 10.55 9.89 -23.50
CA ILE A 340 10.07 10.69 -22.36
C ILE A 340 8.84 11.52 -22.76
N GLY A 341 8.84 12.13 -23.94
CA GLY A 341 7.69 12.88 -24.46
C GLY A 341 6.44 12.02 -24.64
N ALA A 342 6.59 10.80 -25.15
CA ALA A 342 5.47 9.86 -25.32
C ALA A 342 4.90 9.38 -23.97
N ILE A 343 5.77 9.11 -22.99
CA ILE A 343 5.36 8.72 -21.64
C ILE A 343 4.62 9.87 -20.94
N ALA A 344 5.14 11.10 -21.02
CA ALA A 344 4.51 12.28 -20.44
C ALA A 344 3.14 12.58 -21.07
N ALA A 345 3.00 12.44 -22.40
CA ALA A 345 1.72 12.59 -23.09
C ALA A 345 0.70 11.51 -22.66
N GLY A 346 1.15 10.26 -22.50
CA GLY A 346 0.32 9.16 -22.00
C GLY A 346 -0.17 9.40 -20.57
N PHE A 347 0.71 9.87 -19.68
CA PHE A 347 0.34 10.23 -18.32
C PHE A 347 -0.62 11.42 -18.25
N GLY A 348 -0.41 12.45 -19.08
CA GLY A 348 -1.31 13.61 -19.16
C GLY A 348 -2.74 13.23 -19.56
N VAL A 349 -2.89 12.36 -20.57
CA VAL A 349 -4.22 11.88 -21.01
C VAL A 349 -4.88 10.99 -19.94
N ARG A 350 -4.10 10.17 -19.22
CA ARG A 350 -4.64 9.32 -18.14
C ARG A 350 -5.03 10.14 -16.91
N HIS A 351 -4.28 11.20 -16.59
CA HIS A 351 -4.58 12.08 -15.46
C HIS A 351 -5.80 12.97 -15.73
N MET A 352 -6.00 13.46 -16.96
CA MET A 352 -7.19 14.24 -17.30
C MET A 352 -8.50 13.43 -17.28
N ARG A 353 -8.43 12.10 -17.40
CA ARG A 353 -9.61 11.23 -17.25
C ARG A 353 -9.97 10.92 -15.80
N ARG A 354 -9.07 11.17 -14.84
CA ARG A 354 -9.36 11.10 -13.41
C ARG A 354 -9.70 12.49 -12.90
N ARG A 355 -10.91 12.97 -13.18
CA ARG A 355 -11.43 14.14 -12.46
C ARG A 355 -11.63 13.70 -11.00
N PRO A 356 -11.05 14.40 -10.01
CA PRO A 356 -11.30 14.09 -8.61
C PRO A 356 -12.80 14.24 -8.34
N ASN A 357 -13.40 13.23 -7.72
CA ASN A 357 -14.76 13.33 -7.22
C ASN A 357 -14.85 14.55 -6.29
N PRO A 358 -15.92 15.36 -6.37
CA PRO A 358 -16.08 16.49 -5.46
C PRO A 358 -16.03 15.97 -4.01
N PRO A 359 -15.32 16.67 -3.11
CA PRO A 359 -15.16 16.22 -1.73
C PRO A 359 -16.52 16.06 -1.06
N THR A 360 -16.67 14.99 -0.29
CA THR A 360 -17.85 14.70 0.54
C THR A 360 -18.14 15.91 1.42
N ARG A 361 -19.33 16.49 1.29
CA ARG A 361 -19.72 17.68 2.06
C ARG A 361 -20.56 17.24 3.26
N VAL A 362 -20.05 17.46 4.46
CA VAL A 362 -20.82 17.35 5.70
C VAL A 362 -21.46 18.71 5.99
N ARG A 363 -22.78 18.74 6.17
CA ARG A 363 -23.50 19.97 6.52
C ARG A 363 -24.18 19.78 7.87
N VAL A 364 -23.81 20.61 8.83
CA VAL A 364 -24.48 20.70 10.13
C VAL A 364 -25.40 21.91 10.11
N VAL A 365 -26.68 21.72 10.38
CA VAL A 365 -27.67 22.80 10.46
C VAL A 365 -28.19 22.87 11.89
N ALA A 366 -27.75 23.88 12.64
CA ALA A 366 -28.27 24.17 13.97
C ALA A 366 -29.63 24.86 13.86
N HIS A 367 -30.65 24.31 14.52
CA HIS A 367 -31.96 24.94 14.63
C HIS A 367 -32.07 25.64 16.00
N PRO A 368 -32.56 26.89 16.06
CA PRO A 368 -32.59 27.67 17.30
C PRO A 368 -33.56 27.14 18.38
N ALA A 369 -34.36 26.11 18.08
CA ALA A 369 -35.37 25.56 19.00
C ALA A 369 -35.34 24.01 19.10
N GLY A 370 -34.25 23.34 18.70
CA GLY A 370 -34.18 21.88 18.74
C GLY A 370 -32.75 21.32 18.74
N PRO A 371 -32.59 20.00 18.99
CA PRO A 371 -31.29 19.36 18.97
C PRO A 371 -30.62 19.49 17.59
N PRO A 372 -29.28 19.58 17.54
CA PRO A 372 -28.56 19.71 16.28
C PRO A 372 -28.75 18.45 15.43
N ILE A 373 -29.03 18.65 14.14
CA ILE A 373 -29.15 17.58 13.16
C ILE A 373 -27.91 17.63 12.26
N ALA A 374 -27.20 16.50 12.17
CA ALA A 374 -26.08 16.33 11.26
C ALA A 374 -26.51 15.43 10.09
N GLY A 375 -26.35 15.93 8.87
CA GLY A 375 -26.62 15.17 7.64
C GLY A 375 -25.33 14.96 6.84
N VAL A 376 -25.14 13.72 6.38
CA VAL A 376 -24.10 13.38 5.41
C VAL A 376 -24.79 13.00 4.11
N ARG A 377 -24.42 13.68 3.02
CA ARG A 377 -24.94 13.39 1.68
C ARG A 377 -23.78 12.98 0.80
N GLU A 378 -23.83 11.74 0.32
CA GLU A 378 -22.90 11.27 -0.69
C GLU A 378 -23.51 11.53 -2.06
N THR A 379 -22.71 12.05 -3.00
CA THR A 379 -23.16 12.21 -4.38
C THR A 379 -22.59 11.03 -5.16
N PRO A 380 -23.41 10.00 -5.46
CA PRO A 380 -22.90 8.76 -6.02
C PRO A 380 -22.59 8.93 -7.51
N ALA A 381 -21.95 7.92 -8.12
CA ALA A 381 -21.60 7.97 -9.53
C ALA A 381 -22.85 7.96 -10.43
N ARG A 382 -22.69 8.34 -11.70
CA ARG A 382 -23.80 8.44 -12.66
C ARG A 382 -24.46 7.05 -12.84
N GLY A 383 -25.65 6.87 -12.26
CA GLY A 383 -26.43 5.62 -12.33
C GLY A 383 -26.73 4.98 -10.97
N GLU A 384 -26.13 5.50 -9.89
CA GLU A 384 -26.35 5.02 -8.52
C GLU A 384 -27.38 5.86 -7.76
N SER A 385 -28.01 5.26 -6.74
CA SER A 385 -28.99 5.92 -5.86
C SER A 385 -28.31 6.81 -4.83
N THR A 386 -28.82 8.04 -4.64
CA THR A 386 -28.32 8.96 -3.60
C THR A 386 -28.71 8.44 -2.22
N HIS A 387 -27.71 8.12 -1.39
CA HIS A 387 -27.92 7.76 0.01
C HIS A 387 -27.67 8.99 0.90
N ALA A 388 -28.64 9.33 1.75
CA ALA A 388 -28.47 10.36 2.78
C ALA A 388 -28.57 9.73 4.17
N LEU A 389 -27.55 9.97 4.99
CA LEU A 389 -27.51 9.52 6.38
C LEU A 389 -27.85 10.69 7.30
N ARG A 390 -28.84 10.49 8.17
CA ARG A 390 -29.23 11.47 9.19
C ARG A 390 -28.87 10.92 10.57
N LEU A 391 -28.08 11.70 11.30
CA LEU A 391 -27.72 11.43 12.68
C LEU A 391 -28.55 12.33 13.60
N GLU A 392 -29.35 11.71 14.46
CA GLU A 392 -30.13 12.42 15.48
C GLU A 392 -29.46 12.26 16.84
N VAL A 393 -29.09 13.39 17.44
CA VAL A 393 -28.52 13.44 18.78
C VAL A 393 -29.68 13.64 19.76
N HIS A 394 -29.92 12.64 20.61
CA HIS A 394 -30.90 12.72 21.69
C HIS A 394 -30.29 13.40 22.92
N ALA A 395 -31.15 13.88 23.83
CA ALA A 395 -30.70 14.48 25.08
C ALA A 395 -30.03 13.46 26.04
N ASP A 396 -30.29 12.16 25.84
CA ASP A 396 -29.62 11.08 26.56
C ASP A 396 -28.28 10.73 25.87
N PRO A 397 -27.12 10.96 26.52
CA PRO A 397 -25.80 10.73 25.93
C PRO A 397 -25.54 9.26 25.57
N GLY A 398 -26.34 8.31 26.07
CA GLY A 398 -26.23 6.89 25.76
C GLY A 398 -26.93 6.44 24.46
N SER A 399 -27.75 7.29 23.84
CA SER A 399 -28.54 6.91 22.67
C SER A 399 -28.26 7.78 21.45
N ARG A 400 -27.95 7.13 20.32
CA ARG A 400 -27.78 7.78 19.01
C ARG A 400 -28.60 7.00 18.00
N THR A 401 -29.41 7.70 17.20
CA THR A 401 -30.17 7.05 16.13
C THR A 401 -29.60 7.44 14.78
N ILE A 402 -29.23 6.43 13.99
CA ILE A 402 -28.84 6.59 12.58
C ILE A 402 -30.03 6.13 11.75
N ARG A 403 -30.49 6.97 10.82
CA ARG A 403 -31.51 6.58 9.85
C ARG A 403 -31.02 6.94 8.45
N GLU A 404 -31.22 6.01 7.54
CA GLU A 404 -31.12 6.28 6.11
C GLU A 404 -32.40 7.01 5.68
N VAL A 405 -32.22 8.16 5.02
CA VAL A 405 -33.32 9.01 4.57
C VAL A 405 -33.25 9.11 3.06
N ASN A 406 -34.37 8.90 2.38
CA ASN A 406 -34.45 9.11 0.94
C ASN A 406 -34.41 10.63 0.66
N ASP A 407 -33.55 11.06 -0.26
CA ASP A 407 -33.18 12.47 -0.48
C ASP A 407 -34.39 13.34 -0.90
N ASP A 408 -35.43 12.73 -1.49
CA ASP A 408 -36.64 13.41 -1.97
C ASP A 408 -37.48 14.07 -0.84
N ASP A 409 -37.38 13.60 0.41
CA ASP A 409 -38.13 14.14 1.55
C ASP A 409 -37.42 15.31 2.28
N THR A 410 -36.21 15.68 1.87
CA THR A 410 -35.41 16.70 2.60
C THR A 410 -35.52 18.13 2.05
N ARG A 411 -36.29 18.35 0.98
CA ARG A 411 -36.53 19.72 0.49
C ARG A 411 -37.58 20.41 1.36
N PRO A 412 -37.25 21.51 2.06
CA PRO A 412 -38.26 22.31 2.73
C PRO A 412 -39.24 22.84 1.67
N ARG A 413 -40.54 22.67 1.93
CA ARG A 413 -41.58 23.40 1.20
C ARG A 413 -41.62 24.86 1.62
#